data_AF-A0A4U8IAB7-F1
#
_entry.id   AF-A0A4U8IAB7-F1
#
_cell.length_a   1.000
_cell.length_b   1.000
_cell.length_c   1.000
_cell.angle_alpha   90.00
_cell.angle_beta   90.00
_cell.angle_gamma   90.00
#
_symmetry.space_group_name_H-M   'P 1'
#
loop_
_entity.id
_entity.type
_entity.pdbx_description
1 polymer ?
#
loop_
_entity_poly.entity_id
_entity_poly.type
_entity_poly.pdbx_seq_one_letter_code
_entity_poly.pdbx_strand_id
1 'polypeptide(L)'
;MAAAHRPLPLSDEVEQFKTDKFQRYCVIDDNERLDFIPALFFTPTADNMIASWLRQHSDYDGGFWSYWIIPQGVGGNVAPNKIIFTTTQTGYIAPAGEQRYNMCIPGNYFESENSADAAGIIATLMIMNWLSWQAADMGTEYAKVCKYLVARQDALKDYVSLIQHPERGLIWRAID
;
A
#
# COMPACT_ATOMS: atom_id res chain seq x y z
N MET A 1 54.02 18.55 4.91
CA MET A 1 52.65 18.78 5.41
C MET A 1 51.71 18.83 4.22
N ALA A 2 50.91 17.78 4.04
CA ALA A 2 49.72 17.78 3.17
C ALA A 2 48.73 16.80 3.80
N ALA A 3 47.53 17.30 4.11
CA ALA A 3 46.53 16.62 4.92
C ALA A 3 45.94 15.41 4.20
N ALA A 4 45.75 14.32 4.95
CA ALA A 4 45.06 13.12 4.52
C ALA A 4 43.60 13.44 4.17
N HIS A 5 43.22 13.15 2.93
CA HIS A 5 41.85 13.20 2.46
C HIS A 5 41.07 12.05 3.12
N ARG A 6 40.26 12.38 4.12
CA ARG A 6 39.36 11.43 4.78
C ARG A 6 38.13 11.27 3.87
N PRO A 7 37.74 10.06 3.43
CA PRO A 7 36.50 9.89 2.69
C PRO A 7 35.32 10.21 3.61
N LEU A 8 34.33 10.94 3.08
CA LEU A 8 33.03 11.15 3.72
C LEU A 8 32.35 9.79 3.96
N PRO A 9 31.69 9.57 5.11
CA PRO A 9 31.00 8.30 5.35
C PRO A 9 29.76 8.21 4.47
N LEU A 10 29.68 7.16 3.65
CA LEU A 10 28.50 6.70 2.91
C LEU A 10 27.37 6.17 3.83
N SER A 11 27.30 6.59 5.10
CA SER A 11 26.46 5.94 6.10
C SER A 11 25.00 6.37 6.11
N ASP A 12 24.69 7.56 5.61
CA ASP A 12 23.38 8.17 5.87
C ASP A 12 22.34 7.79 4.79
N GLU A 13 22.76 7.50 3.56
CA GLU A 13 21.88 7.05 2.46
C GLU A 13 21.47 5.56 2.61
N VAL A 14 22.22 4.77 3.38
CA VAL A 14 21.99 3.32 3.53
C VAL A 14 21.02 3.00 4.67
N GLU A 15 20.78 3.93 5.59
CA GLU A 15 19.78 3.80 6.67
C GLU A 15 18.34 3.97 6.16
N GLN A 16 18.13 4.69 5.04
CA GLN A 16 16.81 5.07 4.54
C GLN A 16 16.01 3.91 3.92
N PHE A 17 16.69 2.80 3.60
CA PHE A 17 16.10 1.61 2.97
C PHE A 17 16.22 0.35 3.84
N LYS A 18 16.01 0.46 5.15
CA LYS A 18 15.84 -0.73 6.00
C LYS A 18 14.49 -1.37 5.71
N THR A 19 14.53 -2.42 4.91
CA THR A 19 13.39 -3.29 4.65
C THR A 19 12.93 -3.98 5.93
N ASP A 20 11.65 -3.87 6.29
CA ASP A 20 11.12 -4.58 7.46
C ASP A 20 10.97 -6.10 7.21
N LYS A 21 10.52 -6.85 8.23
CA LYS A 21 10.26 -8.30 8.11
C LYS A 21 9.25 -8.65 7.01
N PHE A 22 8.50 -7.66 6.53
CA PHE A 22 7.48 -7.77 5.49
C PHE A 22 7.95 -7.21 4.15
N GLN A 23 9.23 -6.94 3.93
CA GLN A 23 9.71 -6.52 2.62
C GLN A 23 9.17 -5.16 2.14
N ARG A 24 8.81 -4.26 3.06
CA ARG A 24 8.31 -2.89 2.78
C ARG A 24 9.17 -1.82 3.47
N TYR A 25 9.07 -0.58 2.99
CA TYR A 25 9.69 0.61 3.56
C TYR A 25 8.63 1.56 4.12
N CYS A 26 8.84 2.07 5.33
CA CYS A 26 8.02 3.13 5.89
C CYS A 26 8.50 4.48 5.34
N VAL A 27 7.61 5.31 4.81
CA VAL A 27 7.95 6.69 4.43
C VAL A 27 8.00 7.55 5.68
N ILE A 28 9.21 7.92 6.08
CA ILE A 28 9.47 8.69 7.30
C ILE A 28 9.60 10.19 7.04
N ASP A 29 10.07 10.58 5.85
CA ASP A 29 10.24 11.98 5.48
C ASP A 29 8.90 12.61 5.06
N ASP A 30 8.63 13.81 5.57
CA ASP A 30 7.35 14.48 5.33
C ASP A 30 7.19 14.97 3.89
N ASN A 31 8.29 15.31 3.19
CA ASN A 31 8.21 15.68 1.78
C ASN A 31 7.94 14.44 0.91
N GLU A 32 8.61 13.33 1.20
CA GLU A 32 8.35 12.06 0.51
C GLU A 32 6.89 11.60 0.71
N ARG A 33 6.28 11.85 1.88
CA ARG A 33 4.85 11.56 2.12
C ARG A 33 3.92 12.38 1.22
N LEU A 34 4.24 13.65 0.97
CA LEU A 34 3.44 14.52 0.09
C LEU A 34 3.48 14.02 -1.35
N ASP A 35 4.64 13.54 -1.81
CA ASP A 35 4.81 13.02 -3.16
C ASP A 35 4.25 11.60 -3.33
N PHE A 36 4.21 10.82 -2.25
CA PHE A 36 3.77 9.43 -2.27
C PHE A 36 2.33 9.25 -2.77
N ILE A 37 1.38 10.06 -2.27
CA ILE A 37 -0.05 9.89 -2.58
C ILE A 37 -0.34 10.14 -4.08
N PRO A 38 0.03 11.29 -4.67
CA PRO A 38 -0.12 11.49 -6.11
C PRO A 38 0.66 10.46 -6.92
N ALA A 39 1.86 10.07 -6.49
CA ALA A 39 2.66 9.09 -7.20
C ALA A 39 1.98 7.72 -7.25
N LEU A 40 1.36 7.27 -6.14
CA LEU A 40 0.72 5.96 -6.02
C LEU A 40 -0.66 5.92 -6.69
N PHE A 41 -1.49 6.96 -6.53
CA PHE A 41 -2.90 6.97 -6.94
C PHE A 41 -3.21 7.84 -8.15
N PHE A 42 -2.25 8.60 -8.68
CA PHE A 42 -2.48 9.61 -9.74
C PHE A 42 -3.43 10.74 -9.34
N THR A 43 -3.74 10.88 -8.06
CA THR A 43 -4.53 11.99 -7.51
C THR A 43 -4.04 12.35 -6.11
N PRO A 44 -3.92 13.64 -5.77
CA PRO A 44 -3.56 14.08 -4.41
C PRO A 44 -4.68 13.82 -3.40
N THR A 45 -5.90 13.51 -3.82
CA THR A 45 -7.06 13.36 -2.93
C THR A 45 -7.23 11.94 -2.38
N ALA A 46 -6.38 10.99 -2.77
CA ALA A 46 -6.61 9.58 -2.45
C ALA A 46 -6.53 9.29 -0.94
N ASP A 47 -5.71 10.03 -0.19
CA ASP A 47 -5.65 9.94 1.27
C ASP A 47 -7.02 10.20 1.93
N ASN A 48 -7.69 11.28 1.52
CA ASN A 48 -9.01 11.66 1.99
C ASN A 48 -10.08 10.66 1.55
N MET A 49 -9.94 10.10 0.35
CA MET A 49 -10.84 9.06 -0.15
C MET A 49 -10.72 7.77 0.67
N ILE A 50 -9.50 7.34 1.00
CA ILE A 50 -9.24 6.15 1.81
C ILE A 50 -9.76 6.37 3.24
N ALA A 51 -9.48 7.52 3.84
CA ALA A 51 -10.00 7.87 5.16
C ALA A 51 -11.54 7.89 5.18
N SER A 52 -12.17 8.47 4.15
CA SER A 52 -13.63 8.50 4.03
C SER A 52 -14.22 7.12 3.84
N TRP A 53 -13.56 6.28 3.04
CA TRP A 53 -13.98 4.89 2.83
C TRP A 53 -13.92 4.09 4.14
N LEU A 54 -12.85 4.24 4.94
CA LEU A 54 -12.77 3.61 6.26
C LEU A 54 -13.88 4.10 7.19
N ARG A 55 -14.12 5.41 7.31
CA ARG A 55 -15.21 5.95 8.15
C ARG A 55 -16.59 5.42 7.76
N GLN A 56 -16.79 5.14 6.47
CA GLN A 56 -18.05 4.60 5.96
C GLN A 56 -18.22 3.10 6.26
N HIS A 57 -17.12 2.35 6.31
CA HIS A 57 -17.11 0.89 6.38
C HIS A 57 -16.46 0.34 7.64
N SER A 58 -16.22 1.18 8.65
CA SER A 58 -15.74 0.77 9.96
C SER A 58 -16.01 1.82 11.04
N ASP A 59 -15.60 1.52 12.27
CA ASP A 59 -15.56 2.42 13.41
C ASP A 59 -14.32 3.35 13.43
N TYR A 60 -13.61 3.50 12.30
CA TYR A 60 -12.48 4.43 12.18
C TYR A 60 -12.95 5.88 12.36
N ASP A 61 -12.31 6.62 13.27
CA ASP A 61 -12.64 8.01 13.59
C ASP A 61 -11.56 9.02 13.16
N GLY A 62 -10.34 8.56 12.89
CA GLY A 62 -9.23 9.40 12.46
C GLY A 62 -7.88 8.90 12.96
N GLY A 63 -6.88 9.77 12.95
CA GLY A 63 -5.54 9.48 13.46
C GLY A 63 -4.45 9.71 12.41
N PHE A 64 -3.21 9.38 12.80
CA PHE A 64 -2.06 9.44 11.92
C PHE A 64 -2.04 8.26 10.95
N TRP A 65 -1.35 8.44 9.83
CA TRP A 65 -1.21 7.42 8.79
C TRP A 65 0.25 6.98 8.67
N SER A 66 0.44 5.69 8.48
CA SER A 66 1.70 5.10 8.03
C SER A 66 1.62 4.87 6.52
N TYR A 67 2.71 5.20 5.83
CA TYR A 67 2.83 5.10 4.38
C TYR A 67 3.87 4.05 4.07
N TRP A 68 3.51 3.08 3.23
CA TRP A 68 4.33 1.91 2.96
C TRP A 68 4.64 1.80 1.48
N ILE A 69 5.93 1.83 1.13
CA ILE A 69 6.42 1.54 -0.21
C ILE A 69 6.80 0.06 -0.28
N ILE A 70 6.35 -0.60 -1.34
CA ILE A 70 6.71 -1.97 -1.68
C ILE A 70 7.52 -1.93 -2.98
N PRO A 71 8.83 -2.24 -2.92
CA PRO A 71 9.67 -2.15 -4.10
C PRO A 71 9.25 -3.17 -5.17
N GLN A 72 9.62 -2.88 -6.41
CA GLN A 72 9.49 -3.85 -7.50
C GLN A 72 10.45 -5.03 -7.26
N GLY A 73 10.02 -6.24 -7.64
CA GLY A 73 10.87 -7.44 -7.58
C GLY A 73 10.92 -8.13 -6.21
N VAL A 74 10.07 -7.71 -5.26
CA VAL A 74 9.83 -8.47 -4.02
C VAL A 74 9.24 -9.82 -4.42
N GLY A 75 9.90 -10.91 -4.03
CA GLY A 75 9.48 -12.25 -4.44
C GLY A 75 9.73 -13.33 -3.42
N GLY A 76 9.04 -14.45 -3.61
CA GLY A 76 9.02 -15.52 -2.63
C GLY A 76 8.02 -16.62 -2.96
N ASN A 77 8.06 -17.68 -2.17
CA ASN A 77 7.14 -18.81 -2.28
C ASN A 77 5.78 -18.46 -1.67
N VAL A 78 4.72 -18.48 -2.48
CA VAL A 78 3.33 -18.32 -2.01
C VAL A 78 2.60 -19.66 -1.87
N ALA A 79 3.14 -20.72 -2.48
CA ALA A 79 2.72 -22.11 -2.33
C ALA A 79 3.91 -23.04 -2.65
N PRO A 80 3.86 -24.36 -2.33
CA PRO A 80 5.00 -25.27 -2.49
C PRO A 80 5.66 -25.27 -3.88
N ASN A 81 4.91 -24.97 -4.94
CA ASN A 81 5.40 -24.93 -6.32
C ASN A 81 5.07 -23.59 -7.02
N LYS A 82 4.87 -22.50 -6.25
CA LYS A 82 4.51 -21.20 -6.81
C LYS A 82 5.37 -20.11 -6.20
N ILE A 83 6.31 -19.62 -7.00
CA ILE A 83 7.08 -18.40 -6.73
C ILE A 83 6.46 -17.28 -7.54
N ILE A 84 6.23 -16.13 -6.91
CA ILE A 84 5.82 -14.91 -7.61
C ILE A 84 6.76 -13.77 -7.24
N PHE A 85 6.73 -12.71 -8.03
CA PHE A 85 7.47 -11.47 -7.81
C PHE A 85 6.55 -10.29 -8.09
N THR A 86 6.65 -9.22 -7.30
CA THR A 86 5.94 -7.96 -7.60
C THR A 86 6.45 -7.42 -8.95
N THR A 87 5.53 -7.23 -9.88
CA THR A 87 5.85 -6.85 -11.27
C THR A 87 6.12 -5.35 -11.43
N THR A 88 5.64 -4.54 -10.49
CA THR A 88 5.83 -3.09 -10.41
C THR A 88 5.95 -2.65 -8.96
N GLN A 89 6.54 -1.47 -8.73
CA GLN A 89 6.52 -0.84 -7.41
C GLN A 89 5.09 -0.45 -7.06
N THR A 90 4.69 -0.74 -5.83
CA THR A 90 3.39 -0.39 -5.28
C THR A 90 3.53 0.14 -3.86
N GLY A 91 2.42 0.33 -3.17
CA GLY A 91 2.38 0.80 -1.81
C GLY A 91 0.97 0.85 -1.28
N TYR A 92 0.85 1.20 0.00
CA TYR A 92 -0.45 1.44 0.62
C TYR A 92 -0.29 2.40 1.81
N ILE A 93 -1.41 2.90 2.29
CA ILE A 93 -1.47 3.64 3.55
C ILE A 93 -2.35 2.90 4.54
N ALA A 94 -2.01 3.01 5.82
CA ALA A 94 -2.77 2.41 6.91
C ALA A 94 -2.84 3.36 8.10
N PRO A 95 -3.92 3.31 8.91
CA PRO A 95 -3.90 3.97 10.21
C PRO A 95 -2.67 3.54 11.03
N ALA A 96 -2.00 4.50 11.65
CA ALA A 96 -0.83 4.22 12.47
C ALA A 96 -1.23 3.59 13.81
N GLY A 97 -0.43 2.63 14.29
CA GLY A 97 -0.63 1.96 15.58
C GLY A 97 -1.12 0.52 15.46
N GLU A 98 -1.57 -0.04 16.58
CA GLU A 98 -1.99 -1.44 16.71
C GLU A 98 -3.50 -1.59 16.91
N GLN A 99 -4.26 -0.52 16.68
CA GLN A 99 -5.72 -0.52 16.79
C GLN A 99 -6.33 -1.52 15.82
N ARG A 100 -7.48 -2.03 16.23
CA ARG A 100 -8.33 -2.89 15.42
C ARG A 100 -9.64 -2.15 15.15
N TYR A 101 -10.19 -2.41 13.96
CA TYR A 101 -11.40 -1.75 13.46
C TYR A 101 -12.45 -2.80 13.13
N ASN A 102 -13.68 -2.56 13.58
CA ASN A 102 -14.83 -3.37 13.20
C ASN A 102 -15.27 -2.94 11.80
N MET A 103 -14.87 -3.70 10.79
CA MET A 103 -15.16 -3.40 9.40
C MET A 103 -16.48 -4.07 8.95
N CYS A 104 -17.31 -3.32 8.25
CA CYS A 104 -18.54 -3.77 7.61
C CYS A 104 -18.59 -3.26 6.17
N ILE A 105 -18.58 -4.18 5.21
CA ILE A 105 -18.68 -3.88 3.77
C ILE A 105 -19.98 -4.53 3.26
N PRO A 106 -21.09 -3.77 3.18
CA PRO A 106 -22.39 -4.33 2.84
C PRO A 106 -22.45 -4.96 1.45
N GLY A 107 -21.64 -4.47 0.51
CA GLY A 107 -21.64 -4.94 -0.88
C GLY A 107 -21.32 -6.42 -1.06
N ASN A 108 -20.50 -6.99 -0.17
CA ASN A 108 -20.12 -8.41 -0.21
C ASN A 108 -20.41 -9.14 1.12
N TYR A 109 -21.28 -8.58 1.97
CA TYR A 109 -21.65 -9.14 3.27
C TYR A 109 -20.45 -9.41 4.19
N PHE A 110 -19.37 -8.65 4.04
CA PHE A 110 -18.21 -8.76 4.90
C PHE A 110 -18.44 -8.00 6.21
N GLU A 111 -18.27 -8.69 7.34
CA GLU A 111 -18.25 -8.10 8.67
C GLU A 111 -17.20 -8.82 9.51
N SER A 112 -16.18 -8.07 9.97
CA SER A 112 -15.08 -8.63 10.76
C SER A 112 -14.27 -7.56 11.48
N GLU A 113 -13.56 -7.95 12.53
CA GLU A 113 -12.54 -7.10 13.15
C GLU A 113 -11.20 -7.28 12.43
N ASN A 114 -10.61 -6.17 11.98
CA ASN A 114 -9.36 -6.14 11.22
C ASN A 114 -8.31 -5.28 11.93
N SER A 115 -7.03 -5.65 11.87
CA SER A 115 -5.96 -4.74 12.29
C SER A 115 -5.91 -3.47 11.43
N ALA A 116 -5.27 -2.42 11.96
CA ALA A 116 -4.99 -1.21 11.22
C ALA A 116 -4.26 -1.47 9.89
N ASP A 117 -3.29 -2.39 9.87
CA ASP A 117 -2.54 -2.76 8.66
C ASP A 117 -3.47 -3.39 7.61
N ALA A 118 -4.30 -4.36 8.02
CA ALA A 118 -5.26 -5.00 7.11
C ALA A 118 -6.34 -4.02 6.63
N ALA A 119 -6.89 -3.18 7.51
CA ALA A 119 -7.88 -2.17 7.15
C ALA A 119 -7.31 -1.17 6.13
N GLY A 120 -6.07 -0.74 6.31
CA GLY A 120 -5.37 0.13 5.36
C GLY A 120 -5.13 -0.52 3.99
N ILE A 121 -4.71 -1.79 3.97
CA ILE A 121 -4.55 -2.56 2.72
C ILE A 121 -5.90 -2.69 2.00
N ILE A 122 -6.97 -3.06 2.70
CA ILE A 122 -8.31 -3.19 2.10
C ILE A 122 -8.76 -1.85 1.52
N ALA A 123 -8.72 -0.78 2.31
CA ALA A 123 -9.17 0.53 1.86
C ALA A 123 -8.34 1.04 0.66
N THR A 124 -7.03 0.83 0.67
CA THR A 124 -6.15 1.15 -0.46
C THR A 124 -6.55 0.39 -1.72
N LEU A 125 -6.76 -0.93 -1.62
CA LEU A 125 -7.16 -1.77 -2.76
C LEU A 125 -8.52 -1.36 -3.33
N MET A 126 -9.47 -1.01 -2.47
CA MET A 126 -10.81 -0.54 -2.87
C MET A 126 -10.74 0.80 -3.59
N ILE A 127 -9.95 1.75 -3.11
CA ILE A 127 -9.77 3.04 -3.78
C ILE A 127 -9.01 2.90 -5.10
N MET A 128 -7.98 2.06 -5.18
CA MET A 128 -7.33 1.74 -6.46
C MET A 128 -8.30 1.11 -7.47
N ASN A 129 -9.18 0.21 -7.01
CA ASN A 129 -10.21 -0.39 -7.87
C ASN A 129 -11.13 0.69 -8.43
N TRP A 130 -11.67 1.53 -7.55
CA TRP A 130 -12.59 2.60 -7.93
C TRP A 130 -11.96 3.59 -8.91
N LEU A 131 -10.73 4.04 -8.65
CA LEU A 131 -9.98 4.91 -9.55
C LEU A 131 -9.70 4.26 -10.90
N SER A 132 -9.46 2.94 -10.93
CA SER A 132 -9.23 2.20 -12.17
C SER A 132 -10.48 2.18 -13.05
N TRP A 133 -11.66 1.97 -12.46
CA TRP A 133 -12.94 2.04 -13.15
C TRP A 133 -13.24 3.45 -13.64
N GLN A 134 -13.04 4.46 -12.78
CA GLN A 134 -13.22 5.86 -13.16
C GLN A 134 -12.33 6.24 -14.36
N ALA A 135 -11.06 5.84 -14.35
CA ALA A 135 -10.15 6.09 -15.46
C ALA A 135 -10.56 5.33 -16.73
N ALA A 136 -11.15 4.14 -16.61
CA ALA A 136 -11.67 3.41 -17.77
C ALA A 136 -12.88 4.12 -18.40
N ASP A 137 -13.80 4.63 -17.56
CA ASP A 137 -15.00 5.33 -18.00
C ASP A 137 -14.70 6.68 -18.67
N MET A 138 -13.60 7.33 -18.31
CA MET A 138 -13.14 8.58 -18.95
C MET A 138 -12.60 8.37 -20.38
N GLY A 139 -12.43 7.13 -20.84
CA GLY A 139 -12.08 6.81 -22.22
C GLY A 139 -10.59 6.54 -22.47
N THR A 140 -10.24 6.36 -23.74
CA THR A 140 -8.94 5.79 -24.16
C THR A 140 -7.74 6.67 -23.82
N GLU A 141 -7.93 7.97 -23.64
CA GLU A 141 -6.90 8.91 -23.18
C GLU A 141 -6.39 8.61 -21.76
N TYR A 142 -7.22 8.04 -20.89
CA TYR A 142 -6.87 7.62 -19.53
C TYR A 142 -6.49 6.14 -19.44
N ALA A 143 -6.45 5.41 -20.55
CA ALA A 143 -6.12 3.98 -20.57
C ALA A 143 -4.76 3.67 -19.93
N LYS A 144 -3.78 4.58 -20.01
CA LYS A 144 -2.49 4.42 -19.33
C LYS A 144 -2.64 4.49 -17.81
N VAL A 145 -3.39 5.46 -17.30
CA VAL A 145 -3.64 5.63 -15.86
C VAL A 145 -4.36 4.40 -15.30
N CYS A 146 -5.42 3.95 -15.99
CA CYS A 146 -6.14 2.72 -15.64
C CYS A 146 -5.18 1.52 -15.55
N LYS A 147 -4.33 1.30 -16.58
CA LYS A 147 -3.34 0.22 -16.57
C LYS A 147 -2.36 0.31 -15.40
N TYR A 148 -1.87 1.50 -15.06
CA TYR A 148 -0.94 1.66 -13.94
C TYR A 148 -1.61 1.41 -12.58
N LEU A 149 -2.84 1.86 -12.39
CA LEU A 149 -3.60 1.61 -11.17
C LEU A 149 -3.88 0.10 -10.98
N VAL A 150 -4.31 -0.58 -12.04
CA VAL A 150 -4.51 -2.04 -12.03
C VAL A 150 -3.20 -2.76 -11.72
N ALA A 151 -2.09 -2.40 -12.37
CA ALA A 151 -0.79 -3.03 -12.11
C ALA A 151 -0.32 -2.86 -10.66
N ARG A 152 -0.54 -1.69 -10.06
CA ARG A 152 -0.22 -1.43 -8.64
C ARG A 152 -1.13 -2.19 -7.69
N GLN A 153 -2.41 -2.30 -8.02
CA GLN A 153 -3.36 -3.09 -7.27
C GLN A 153 -2.99 -4.57 -7.27
N ASP A 154 -2.66 -5.13 -8.45
CA ASP A 154 -2.22 -6.52 -8.61
C ASP A 154 -0.91 -6.77 -7.86
N ALA A 155 0.05 -5.84 -7.94
CA ALA A 155 1.29 -5.94 -7.17
C ALA A 155 1.05 -5.92 -5.64
N LEU A 156 0.07 -5.15 -5.16
CA LEU A 156 -0.27 -5.11 -3.73
C LEU A 156 -0.96 -6.40 -3.27
N LYS A 157 -1.82 -6.97 -4.12
CA LYS A 157 -2.44 -8.28 -3.95
C LYS A 157 -1.40 -9.42 -3.90
N ASP A 158 -0.43 -9.38 -4.81
CA ASP A 158 0.71 -10.32 -4.83
C ASP A 158 1.55 -10.16 -3.55
N TYR A 159 1.82 -8.92 -3.15
CA TYR A 159 2.55 -8.62 -1.92
C TYR A 159 1.89 -9.22 -0.67
N VAL A 160 0.57 -9.06 -0.50
CA VAL A 160 -0.20 -9.68 0.62
C VAL A 160 0.00 -11.20 0.66
N SER A 161 0.07 -11.84 -0.52
CA SER A 161 0.33 -13.27 -0.64
C SER A 161 1.78 -13.63 -0.30
N LEU A 162 2.74 -12.84 -0.79
CA LEU A 162 4.18 -13.02 -0.60
C LEU A 162 4.59 -12.98 0.87
N ILE A 163 4.06 -12.01 1.61
CA ILE A 163 4.35 -11.86 3.04
C ILE A 163 3.54 -12.83 3.92
N GLN A 164 2.66 -13.63 3.31
CA GLN A 164 1.69 -14.48 3.99
C GLN A 164 0.96 -13.71 5.10
N HIS A 165 0.39 -12.55 4.75
CA HIS A 165 -0.17 -11.62 5.73
C HIS A 165 -1.09 -12.39 6.71
N PRO A 166 -0.96 -12.20 8.04
CA PRO A 166 -1.73 -12.98 9.01
C PRO A 166 -3.24 -12.94 8.78
N GLU A 167 -3.74 -11.77 8.34
CA GLU A 167 -5.17 -11.55 8.04
C GLU A 167 -5.48 -11.64 6.54
N ARG A 168 -4.63 -12.27 5.71
CA ARG A 168 -4.83 -12.38 4.25
C ARG A 168 -6.22 -12.90 3.89
N GLY A 169 -6.74 -13.88 4.63
CA GLY A 169 -8.07 -14.43 4.38
C GLY A 169 -9.19 -13.41 4.58
N LEU A 170 -9.04 -12.49 5.54
CA LEU A 170 -9.97 -11.38 5.74
C LEU A 170 -9.82 -10.34 4.65
N ILE A 171 -8.59 -9.99 4.27
CA ILE A 171 -8.31 -9.05 3.17
C ILE A 171 -8.97 -9.54 1.88
N TRP A 172 -8.79 -10.81 1.50
CA TRP A 172 -9.40 -11.37 0.30
C TRP A 172 -10.92 -11.37 0.34
N ARG A 173 -11.52 -11.74 1.48
CA ARG A 173 -12.98 -11.71 1.64
C ARG A 173 -13.56 -10.30 1.60
N ALA A 174 -12.80 -9.30 2.05
CA ALA A 174 -13.25 -7.92 2.08
C ALA A 174 -13.26 -7.26 0.69
N ILE A 175 -12.40 -7.72 -0.23
CA ILE A 175 -12.24 -7.14 -1.58
C ILE A 175 -12.87 -7.99 -2.70
N ASP A 176 -13.55 -9.09 -2.33
CA ASP A 176 -14.34 -9.94 -3.23
C ASP A 176 -15.56 -9.18 -3.76
#